data_AF-A0A1H3VHP6-F1
#
_entry.id   AF-A0A1H3VHP6-F1
#
_cell.length_a   1.000
_cell.length_b   1.000
_cell.length_c   1.000
_cell.angle_alpha   90.00
_cell.angle_beta   90.00
_cell.angle_gamma   90.00
#
_symmetry.space_group_name_H-M   'P 1'
#
loop_
_entity.id
_entity.type
_entity.pdbx_description
1 polymer ?
#
loop_
_entity_poly.entity_id
_entity_poly.type
_entity_poly.pdbx_seq_one_letter_code
_entity_poly.pdbx_strand_id
1 'polypeptide(L)' 'MLTIQEQTYMKIRLFRLAQKRWKLSFRDCGRLFAEYHVYDLVDELYEEFHVQGDGANLDEIEDILRAQGAHL' A
#
# COMPACT_ATOMS: atom_id res chain seq x y z
N MET A 1 -14.98 -1.37 16.53
CA MET A 1 -15.63 -0.51 15.50
C MET A 1 -14.90 0.84 15.32
N LEU A 2 -13.57 0.88 15.47
CA LEU A 2 -12.70 2.03 15.15
C LEU A 2 -11.79 1.74 13.93
N THR A 3 -11.75 0.49 13.47
CA THR A 3 -10.76 -0.05 12.53
C THR A 3 -10.98 0.37 11.08
N ILE A 4 -12.23 0.51 10.61
CA ILE A 4 -12.52 0.80 9.19
C ILE A 4 -12.00 2.19 8.77
N GLN A 5 -12.13 3.19 9.65
CA GLN A 5 -11.65 4.55 9.36
C GLN A 5 -10.12 4.62 9.37
N GLU A 6 -9.47 3.92 10.31
CA GLU A 6 -8.01 3.83 10.42
C GLU A 6 -7.40 3.13 9.20
N GLN A 7 -7.98 1.99 8.78
CA GLN A 7 -7.62 1.27 7.56
C GLN A 7 -7.75 2.17 6.32
N THR A 8 -8.86 2.89 6.21
CA THR A 8 -9.09 3.81 5.08
C THR A 8 -8.01 4.90 5.02
N TYR A 9 -7.68 5.52 6.16
CA TYR A 9 -6.63 6.55 6.18
C TYR A 9 -5.26 5.96 5.86
N MET A 10 -4.94 4.77 6.37
CA MET A 10 -3.69 4.08 6.06
C MET A 10 -3.56 3.81 4.57
N LYS A 11 -4.59 3.25 3.92
CA LYS A 11 -4.62 3.03 2.47
C LYS A 11 -4.35 4.31 1.69
N ILE A 12 -4.96 5.42 2.09
CA ILE A 12 -4.73 6.73 1.46
C ILE A 12 -3.28 7.19 1.65
N ARG A 13 -2.72 7.07 2.85
CA ARG A 13 -1.32 7.47 3.13
C ARG A 13 -0.34 6.61 2.34
N LEU A 14 -0.50 5.29 2.34
CA LEU A 14 0.33 4.36 1.57
C LEU A 14 0.25 4.63 0.07
N PHE A 15 -0.95 4.86 -0.46
CA PHE A 15 -1.13 5.24 -1.87
C PHE A 15 -0.36 6.53 -2.20
N ARG A 16 -0.48 7.58 -1.38
CA ARG A 16 0.24 8.84 -1.61
C ARG A 16 1.75 8.69 -1.45
N LEU A 17 2.21 7.83 -0.54
CA LEU A 17 3.62 7.56 -0.34
C LEU A 17 4.20 6.78 -1.53
N ALA A 18 3.49 5.76 -2.00
CA ALA A 18 3.81 4.97 -3.19
C ALA A 18 3.97 5.86 -4.43
N GLN A 19 3.00 6.75 -4.70
CA GLN A 19 3.10 7.72 -5.80
C GLN A 19 4.41 8.53 -5.76
N LYS A 20 4.79 9.02 -4.57
CA LYS A 20 6.01 9.83 -4.40
C LYS A 20 7.27 8.99 -4.57
N ARG A 21 7.30 7.79 -3.96
CA ARG A 21 8.47 6.91 -3.94
C ARG A 21 8.76 6.30 -5.31
N TRP A 22 7.74 5.75 -5.96
CA TRP A 22 7.84 5.09 -7.27
C TRP A 22 7.68 6.08 -8.44
N LYS A 23 7.53 7.38 -8.14
CA LYS A 23 7.39 8.47 -9.12
C LYS A 23 6.25 8.21 -10.13
N LEU A 24 5.18 7.55 -9.69
CA LEU A 24 4.03 7.21 -10.52
C LEU A 24 2.97 8.32 -10.49
N SER A 25 2.31 8.52 -11.63
CA SER A 25 1.12 9.35 -11.68
C SER A 25 0.00 8.74 -10.81
N PHE A 26 -1.02 9.53 -10.46
CA PHE A 26 -2.19 9.01 -9.73
C PHE A 26 -2.85 7.85 -10.47
N ARG A 27 -2.93 7.95 -11.81
CA ARG A 27 -3.52 6.92 -12.65
C ARG A 27 -2.69 5.64 -12.64
N ASP A 28 -1.38 5.75 -12.79
CA ASP A 28 -0.50 4.58 -12.91
C ASP A 28 -0.34 3.87 -11.56
N CYS A 29 -0.20 4.63 -10.47
CA CYS A 29 -0.21 4.06 -9.12
C CYS A 29 -1.56 3.38 -8.82
N GLY A 30 -2.67 3.98 -9.26
CA GLY A 30 -4.01 3.40 -9.11
C GLY A 30 -4.17 2.08 -9.89
N ARG A 31 -3.63 2.01 -11.11
CA ARG A 31 -3.61 0.77 -11.89
C ARG A 31 -2.79 -0.31 -11.22
N LEU A 32 -1.60 0.02 -10.74
CA LEU A 32 -0.72 -0.92 -10.06
C LEU A 32 -1.34 -1.43 -8.75
N PHE A 33 -1.92 -0.56 -7.93
CA PHE A 33 -2.62 -0.98 -6.71
C PHE A 33 -3.82 -1.89 -7.01
N ALA A 34 -4.51 -1.67 -8.12
CA ALA A 34 -5.63 -2.51 -8.54
C ALA A 34 -5.18 -3.85 -9.13
N GLU A 35 -4.14 -3.86 -9.97
CA GLU A 35 -3.58 -5.05 -10.61
C GLU A 35 -3.03 -6.05 -9.59
N TYR A 36 -2.39 -5.54 -8.54
CA TYR A 36 -1.78 -6.36 -7.49
C TYR A 36 -2.59 -6.41 -6.19
N HIS A 37 -3.85 -5.97 -6.20
CA HIS A 37 -4.74 -6.07 -5.04
C HIS A 37 -4.18 -5.45 -3.74
N VAL A 38 -3.42 -4.36 -3.85
CA VAL A 38 -2.69 -3.77 -2.71
C VAL A 38 -3.63 -3.30 -1.59
N TYR A 39 -4.85 -2.87 -1.91
CA TYR A 39 -5.81 -2.47 -0.89
C TYR A 39 -6.32 -3.66 -0.06
N ASP A 40 -6.43 -4.84 -0.65
CA ASP A 40 -6.83 -6.06 0.03
C ASP A 40 -5.66 -6.56 0.90
N LEU A 41 -4.44 -6.49 0.36
CA LEU A 41 -3.21 -6.77 1.12
C LEU A 41 -3.07 -5.90 2.38
N VAL A 42 -3.40 -4.60 2.29
CA VAL A 42 -3.38 -3.70 3.45
C VAL A 42 -4.45 -4.06 4.48
N ASP A 43 -5.59 -4.62 4.06
CA ASP A 43 -6.60 -5.12 5.00
C ASP A 43 -6.15 -6.41 5.68
N GLU A 44 -5.53 -7.31 4.93
CA GLU A 44 -5.01 -8.58 5.42
C GLU A 44 -3.88 -8.39 6.45
N LEU A 45 -3.00 -7.41 6.22
CA LEU A 45 -1.83 -7.11 7.06
C LEU A 45 -2.09 -5.98 8.08
N TYR A 46 -3.35 -5.64 8.35
CA TYR A 46 -3.66 -4.47 9.17
C TYR A 46 -3.08 -4.55 10.59
N GLU A 47 -3.10 -5.73 11.22
CA GLU A 47 -2.63 -5.93 12.60
C GLU A 47 -1.13 -5.65 12.75
N GLU A 48 -0.35 -5.87 11.70
CA GLU A 48 1.07 -5.51 11.63
C GLU A 48 1.25 -4.06 11.18
N PHE A 49 0.50 -3.64 10.16
CA PHE A 49 0.69 -2.36 9.50
C PHE A 49 0.32 -1.16 10.39
N HIS A 50 -0.61 -1.35 11.34
CA HIS A 50 -1.03 -0.27 12.22
C HIS A 50 0.01 0.09 13.32
N VAL A 51 1.05 -0.73 13.52
CA VAL A 51 2.08 -0.48 14.54
C VAL A 51 3.47 -0.11 14.01
N GLN A 52 3.82 -0.47 12.77
CA GLN A 52 5.18 -0.28 12.24
C GLN A 52 5.41 1.06 11.50
N GLY A 53 4.33 1.69 11.02
CA GLY A 53 4.37 2.98 10.33
C GLY A 53 4.46 2.89 8.79
N ASP A 54 3.95 3.93 8.11
CA ASP A 54 3.69 3.89 6.66
C ASP A 54 4.93 3.60 5.79
N GLY A 55 6.12 4.02 6.22
CA GLY A 55 7.37 3.77 5.49
C GLY A 55 7.73 2.29 5.44
N ALA A 56 7.69 1.62 6.59
CA ALA A 56 7.95 0.19 6.71
C ALA A 56 6.86 -0.63 5.99
N ASN A 57 5.59 -0.25 6.16
CA ASN A 57 4.47 -0.84 5.42
C ASN A 57 4.70 -0.80 3.90
N LEU A 58 5.19 0.33 3.37
CA LEU A 58 5.42 0.46 1.93
C LEU A 58 6.65 -0.32 1.46
N ASP A 59 7.68 -0.47 2.29
CA ASP A 59 8.82 -1.34 1.98
C ASP A 59 8.37 -2.81 1.86
N GLU A 60 7.52 -3.29 2.79
CA GLU A 60 6.97 -4.64 2.75
C GLU A 60 6.03 -4.87 1.56
N ILE A 61 5.16 -3.90 1.25
CA ILE A 61 4.35 -3.92 0.01
C ILE A 61 5.27 -4.01 -1.21
N GLU A 62 6.34 -3.23 -1.26
CA GLU A 62 7.28 -3.23 -2.39
C GLU A 62 7.96 -4.60 -2.56
N ASP A 63 8.37 -5.25 -1.47
CA ASP A 63 8.95 -6.60 -1.52
C ASP A 63 7.93 -7.64 -2.04
N ILE A 64 6.69 -7.60 -1.57
CA ILE A 64 5.61 -8.49 -2.01
C ILE A 64 5.33 -8.28 -3.50
N LEU A 65 5.20 -7.03 -3.95
CA LEU A 65 4.95 -6.68 -5.34
C LEU A 65 6.10 -7.14 -6.26
N ARG A 66 7.35 -6.92 -5.85
CA ARG A 66 8.52 -7.38 -6.61
C ARG A 66 8.57 -8.91 -6.70
N ALA A 67 8.21 -9.62 -5.62
CA ALA A 67 8.12 -11.09 -5.62
C ALA A 67 7.01 -11.60 -6.56
N GLN A 68 5.96 -10.81 -6.79
CA GLN A 68 4.88 -11.09 -7.75
C GLN A 68 5.21 -10.64 -9.20
N GLY A 69 6.37 -10.03 -9.43
CA GLY A 69 6.84 -9.61 -10.75
C GLY A 69 6.57 -8.15 -11.10
N ALA A 70 6.14 -7.32 -10.14
CA ALA A 70 5.93 -5.90 -10.39
C ALA A 70 7.24 -5.15 -10.68
N HIS A 71 7.17 -4.22 -11.61
CA HIS A 71 8.23 -3.26 -11.90
C HIS A 71 7.84 -1.89 -11.34
N LEU A 72 8.44 -1.54 -10.20
CA LEU A 72 8.22 -0.31 -9.42
C LEU A 72 9.29 0.75 -9.69
#